data_AF-A0A7K4MWU9-F1
#
_entry.id   AF-A0A7K4MWU9-F1
#
_cell.length_a   1.000
_cell.length_b   1.000
_cell.length_c   1.000
_cell.angle_alpha   90.00
_cell.angle_beta   90.00
_cell.angle_gamma   90.00
#
_symmetry.space_group_name_H-M   'P 1'
#
loop_
_entity.id
_entity.type
_entity.pdbx_description
1 polymer ?
#
loop_
_entity_poly.entity_id
_entity_poly.type
_entity_poly.pdbx_seq_one_letter_code
_entity_poly.pdbx_strand_id
1 'polypeptide(L)' 'MKAILEFNLPEDYEEYNVASKAMDWSLLAWDIDQMIRSLLKYHPEEYETGEKALDHVREEIHNIMEEKGLQFPA' A
#
# COMPACT_ATOMS: atom_id res chain seq x y z
N MET A 1 23.25 -0.26 14.99
CA MET A 1 23.74 -1.29 14.04
C MET A 1 23.73 -0.69 12.65
N LYS A 2 24.58 -1.16 11.72
CA LYS A 2 24.65 -0.67 10.34
C LYS A 2 24.44 -1.85 9.39
N ALA A 3 23.52 -1.69 8.44
CA ALA A 3 23.30 -2.60 7.32
C ALA A 3 23.35 -1.80 6.02
N ILE A 4 23.83 -2.42 4.94
CA ILE A 4 23.88 -1.85 3.59
C ILE A 4 23.24 -2.90 2.66
N LEU A 5 22.32 -2.47 1.81
CA LEU A 5 21.83 -3.28 0.69
C LEU A 5 22.58 -2.81 -0.56
N GLU A 6 23.12 -3.77 -1.32
CA GLU A 6 23.87 -3.54 -2.56
C GLU A 6 23.13 -4.22 -3.71
N PHE A 7 23.01 -3.52 -4.84
CA PHE A 7 22.24 -3.93 -6.01
C PHE A 7 23.08 -3.72 -7.27
N ASN A 8 23.06 -4.68 -8.19
CA ASN A 8 23.70 -4.59 -9.50
C ASN A 8 22.68 -4.05 -10.51
N LEU A 9 22.78 -2.77 -10.88
CA LEU A 9 21.83 -2.16 -11.81
C LEU A 9 22.35 -2.21 -13.26
N PRO A 10 21.49 -2.52 -14.25
CA PRO A 10 20.03 -2.61 -14.16
C PRO A 10 19.46 -4.00 -13.80
N GLU A 11 20.29 -5.02 -13.56
CA GLU A 11 19.85 -6.40 -13.32
C GLU A 11 18.91 -6.54 -12.11
N ASP A 12 19.24 -5.86 -11.01
CA ASP A 12 18.53 -5.89 -9.72
C ASP A 12 17.59 -4.66 -9.57
N TYR A 13 17.13 -4.08 -10.68
CA TYR A 13 16.34 -2.84 -10.66
C TYR A 13 15.00 -2.99 -9.92
N GLU A 14 14.35 -4.14 -10.06
CA GLU A 14 13.08 -4.42 -9.39
C GLU A 14 13.27 -4.54 -7.87
N GLU A 15 14.25 -5.33 -7.42
CA GLU A 15 14.60 -5.51 -6.02
C GLU A 15 15.02 -4.18 -5.38
N TYR A 16 15.81 -3.37 -6.11
CA TYR A 16 16.18 -2.02 -5.68
C TYR A 16 14.94 -1.13 -5.49
N ASN A 17 14.03 -1.12 -6.46
CA ASN A 17 12.81 -0.31 -6.37
C ASN A 17 11.92 -0.77 -5.21
N VAL A 18 11.71 -2.07 -5.03
CA VAL A 18 10.92 -2.61 -3.92
C VAL A 18 11.56 -2.28 -2.57
N ALA A 19 12.87 -2.51 -2.43
CA ALA A 19 13.59 -2.27 -1.18
C ALA A 19 13.66 -0.78 -0.82
N SER A 20 13.91 0.10 -1.80
CA SER A 20 13.94 1.55 -1.58
C SER A 20 12.57 2.14 -1.21
N LYS A 21 11.48 1.46 -1.59
CA LYS A 21 10.09 1.83 -1.29
C LYS A 21 9.46 1.04 -0.13
N ALA A 22 10.21 0.21 0.58
CA ALA A 22 9.67 -0.66 1.62
C ALA A 22 8.95 0.09 2.75
N MET A 23 9.45 1.28 3.14
CA MET A 23 8.78 2.11 4.15
C MET A 23 7.45 2.67 3.63
N ASP A 24 7.40 3.11 2.37
CA ASP A 24 6.19 3.63 1.75
C ASP A 24 5.11 2.53 1.64
N TRP A 25 5.50 1.30 1.31
CA TRP A 25 4.63 0.13 1.36
C TRP A 25 4.13 -0.19 2.78
N SER A 26 5.01 -0.05 3.78
CA SER A 26 4.63 -0.25 5.19
C SER A 26 3.60 0.79 5.65
N LEU A 27 3.74 2.03 5.20
CA LEU A 27 2.78 3.10 5.46
C LEU A 27 1.45 2.86 4.73
N LEU A 28 1.47 2.42 3.47
CA LEU A 28 0.25 2.05 2.76
C LEU A 28 -0.55 0.99 3.52
N ALA A 29 0.10 -0.08 3.98
CA ALA A 29 -0.57 -1.13 4.75
C ALA A 29 -1.18 -0.58 6.06
N TRP A 30 -0.47 0.34 6.72
CA TRP A 30 -0.96 1.02 7.92
C TRP A 30 -2.18 1.92 7.63
N ASP A 31 -2.11 2.73 6.57
CA ASP A 31 -3.15 3.68 6.19
C ASP A 31 -4.46 2.94 5.85
N ILE A 32 -4.36 1.82 5.12
CA ILE A 32 -5.50 0.95 4.81
C ILE A 32 -6.10 0.30 6.07
N ASP A 33 -5.27 -0.19 7.00
CA ASP A 33 -5.77 -0.74 8.27
C ASP A 33 -6.51 0.32 9.10
N GLN A 34 -5.96 1.53 9.19
CA GLN A 34 -6.63 2.62 9.92
C GLN A 34 -7.95 3.03 9.28
N MET A 35 -8.02 3.07 7.94
CA MET A 35 -9.25 3.33 7.19
C MET A 35 -10.31 2.27 7.48
N ILE A 36 -9.99 0.98 7.30
CA ILE A 36 -10.93 -0.13 7.54
C ILE A 36 -11.44 -0.10 8.98
N ARG A 37 -10.54 0.11 9.94
CA ARG A 37 -10.89 0.22 11.35
C ARG A 37 -11.83 1.39 11.62
N SER A 38 -11.62 2.53 10.97
CA SER A 38 -12.50 3.70 11.08
C SER A 38 -13.90 3.41 10.54
N LEU A 39 -13.98 2.79 9.35
CA LEU A 39 -15.23 2.39 8.71
C LEU A 39 -16.03 1.42 9.61
N LEU A 40 -15.37 0.39 10.15
CA LEU A 40 -16.02 -0.58 11.04
C LEU A 40 -16.52 0.06 12.35
N LYS A 41 -15.83 1.08 12.87
CA LYS A 41 -16.16 1.69 14.16
C LYS A 41 -17.24 2.76 14.08
N TYR A 42 -17.18 3.60 13.05
CA TYR A 42 -18.01 4.79 12.97
C TYR A 42 -19.03 4.74 11.84
N HIS A 43 -18.83 3.85 10.87
CA HIS A 43 -19.60 3.81 9.63
C HIS A 43 -20.01 2.38 9.21
N PRO A 44 -20.57 1.54 10.10
CA PRO A 44 -20.86 0.14 9.80
C PRO A 44 -21.89 -0.08 8.69
N GLU A 45 -22.69 0.93 8.35
CA GLU A 45 -23.72 0.87 7.30
C GLU A 45 -23.40 1.76 6.09
N GLU A 46 -22.17 2.28 5.97
CA GLU A 46 -21.79 3.18 4.88
C GLU A 46 -21.80 2.50 3.50
N TYR A 47 -21.61 1.18 3.46
CA TYR A 47 -21.71 0.41 2.22
C TYR A 47 -22.91 -0.55 2.26
N GLU A 48 -23.74 -0.48 1.22
CA GLU A 48 -24.92 -1.35 1.06
C GLU A 48 -24.56 -2.83 0.90
N THR A 49 -23.39 -3.12 0.32
CA THR A 49 -22.90 -4.47 0.06
C THR A 49 -21.42 -4.58 0.36
N GLY A 50 -20.96 -5.80 0.68
CA GLY A 50 -19.53 -6.08 0.85
C GLY A 50 -18.73 -5.81 -0.43
N GLU A 51 -19.31 -6.01 -1.63
CA GLU A 51 -18.65 -5.71 -2.90
C GLU A 51 -18.31 -4.23 -3.04
N LYS A 52 -19.23 -3.33 -2.70
CA LYS A 52 -18.98 -1.88 -2.73
C LYS A 52 -17.89 -1.46 -1.74
N ALA A 53 -17.86 -2.08 -0.55
CA ALA A 53 -16.81 -1.83 0.42
C ALA A 53 -15.43 -2.31 -0.08
N LEU A 54 -15.38 -3.47 -0.75
CA LEU A 54 -14.14 -4.01 -1.33
C LEU A 54 -13.64 -3.16 -2.50
N ASP A 55 -14.54 -2.69 -3.37
CA ASP A 55 -14.18 -1.79 -4.48
C ASP A 55 -13.61 -0.47 -3.95
N HIS A 56 -14.22 0.12 -2.91
CA HIS A 56 -13.67 1.33 -2.29
C HIS A 56 -12.29 1.09 -1.68
N VAL A 57 -12.10 0.01 -0.91
CA VAL A 57 -10.77 -0.33 -0.35
C VAL A 57 -9.73 -0.50 -1.46
N ARG A 58 -10.11 -1.13 -2.57
CA ARG A 58 -9.24 -1.31 -3.73
C ARG A 58 -8.87 0.03 -4.36
N GLU A 59 -9.82 0.93 -4.57
CA GLU A 59 -9.56 2.28 -5.09
C GLU A 59 -8.60 3.06 -4.19
N GLU A 60 -8.80 3.01 -2.87
CA GLU A 60 -7.93 3.70 -1.91
C GLU A 60 -6.50 3.14 -1.91
N ILE A 61 -6.32 1.82 -2.08
CA ILE A 61 -4.99 1.25 -2.30
C ILE A 61 -4.32 1.89 -3.52
N HIS A 62 -5.03 1.97 -4.65
CA HIS A 62 -4.49 2.56 -5.87
C HIS A 62 -4.19 4.06 -5.73
N ASN A 63 -5.06 4.82 -5.05
CA ASN A 63 -4.85 6.24 -4.78
C ASN A 63 -3.58 6.47 -3.95
N ILE A 64 -3.44 5.74 -2.84
CA ILE A 64 -2.26 5.84 -1.97
C ILE A 64 -0.99 5.42 -2.71
N MET A 65 -1.07 4.39 -3.56
CA MET A 65 0.06 3.99 -4.41
C MET A 65 0.47 5.10 -5.37
N GLU A 66 -0.46 5.75 -6.04
CA GLU A 66 -0.18 6.86 -6.95
C GLU A 66 0.49 8.03 -6.20
N GLU A 67 -0.04 8.41 -5.04
CA GLU A 67 0.52 9.48 -4.20
C GLU A 67 1.96 9.19 -3.74
N LYS A 68 2.27 7.93 -3.41
CA LYS A 68 3.60 7.52 -2.90
C LYS A 68 4.56 7.07 -4.02
N GLY A 69 4.09 7.05 -5.28
CA GLY A 69 4.85 6.54 -6.43
C GLY A 69 5.19 5.06 -6.30
N LEU A 70 4.24 4.26 -5.79
CA LEU A 70 4.34 2.82 -5.65
C LEU A 70 3.74 2.13 -6.86
N GLN A 71 4.32 0.99 -7.23
CA GLN A 71 3.82 0.13 -8.29
C GLN A 71 3.86 -1.31 -7.81
N PHE A 72 2.83 -2.08 -8.17
CA PHE A 72 2.85 -3.51 -7.90
C PHE A 72 4.08 -4.15 -8.56
N PRO A 73 4.67 -5.18 -7.92
CA PRO A 73 5.69 -6.01 -8.56
C PRO A 73 5.15 -6.58 -9.89
N ALA A 74 6.03 -6.74 -10.88
CA ALA A 74 5.66 -7.18 -12.22
C ALA A 74 5.74 -8.70 -12.41
#